data_AF-A0A2M7ATH6-F1
#
_entry.id   AF-A0A2M7ATH6-F1
#
_cell.length_a   1.000
_cell.length_b   1.000
_cell.length_c   1.000
_cell.angle_alpha   90.00
_cell.angle_beta   90.00
_cell.angle_gamma   90.00
#
_symmetry.space_group_name_H-M   'P 1'
#
loop_
_entity.id
_entity.type
_entity.pdbx_description
1 polymer ?
#
loop_
_entity_poly.entity_id
_entity_poly.type
_entity_poly.pdbx_seq_one_letter_code
_entity_poly.pdbx_strand_id
1 'polypeptide(L)' 'MILSSSDPVKYYSQSSNVLTLESSKDSKQKEIIIIPYTADIYGLDYKTLLSKNGYQLKKEVSFREVTYERWAK' A
#
# COMPACT_ATOMS: atom_id res chain seq x y z
N MET A 1 3.89 -7.69 -14.82
CA MET A 1 4.52 -6.37 -15.06
C MET A 1 5.26 -5.99 -13.79
N ILE A 2 6.57 -5.73 -13.84
CA ILE A 2 7.25 -5.10 -12.70
C ILE A 2 6.76 -3.66 -12.71
N LEU A 3 5.94 -3.30 -11.73
CA LEU A 3 5.50 -1.93 -11.61
C LEU A 3 6.70 -1.10 -11.20
N SER A 4 6.98 -0.01 -11.91
CA SER A 4 8.00 0.97 -11.53
C SER A 4 7.78 1.47 -10.09
N SER A 5 6.52 1.48 -9.64
CA SER A 5 6.16 1.77 -8.25
C SER A 5 6.56 0.69 -7.23
N SER A 6 7.07 -0.47 -7.66
CA SER A 6 7.58 -1.54 -6.79
C SER A 6 9.11 -1.63 -6.74
N ASP A 7 9.81 -0.96 -7.67
CA ASP A 7 11.26 -1.06 -7.81
C ASP A 7 12.04 -0.59 -6.59
N PRO A 8 11.73 0.56 -5.96
CA PRO A 8 12.46 1.00 -4.77
C PRO A 8 12.35 0.00 -3.61
N VAL A 9 11.17 -0.58 -3.41
CA VAL A 9 10.93 -1.55 -2.34
C VAL A 9 11.67 -2.88 -2.62
N LYS A 10 11.62 -3.35 -3.87
CA LYS A 10 12.29 -4.59 -4.30
C LYS A 10 13.81 -4.46 -4.33
N TYR A 11 14.35 -3.27 -4.61
CA TYR A 11 15.78 -3.00 -4.56
C TYR A 11 16.37 -3.28 -3.17
N TYR A 12 15.69 -2.80 -2.12
CA TYR A 12 16.14 -3.00 -0.74
C TYR A 12 15.71 -4.33 -0.12
N SER A 13 14.62 -4.94 -0.58
CA SER A 13 14.16 -6.24 -0.11
C SER A 13 13.51 -7.06 -1.22
N GLN A 14 14.31 -7.97 -1.80
CA GLN A 14 13.86 -8.84 -2.89
C GLN A 14 12.85 -9.91 -2.42
N SER A 15 12.83 -10.25 -1.14
CA SER A 15 11.93 -11.27 -0.56
C SER A 15 10.56 -10.73 -0.15
N SER A 16 10.36 -9.41 -0.16
CA SER A 16 9.09 -8.79 0.23
C SER A 16 8.04 -8.97 -0.87
N ASN A 17 6.87 -9.52 -0.51
CA ASN A 17 5.76 -9.66 -1.45
C ASN A 17 5.05 -8.30 -1.64
N VAL A 18 5.43 -7.58 -2.69
CA VAL A 18 4.82 -6.29 -3.06
C VAL A 18 3.61 -6.57 -3.95
N LEU A 19 2.42 -6.35 -3.39
CA LEU A 19 1.15 -6.51 -4.10
C LEU A 19 0.61 -5.15 -4.54
N THR A 20 -0.03 -5.11 -5.70
CA THR A 20 -0.86 -3.98 -6.09
C THR A 20 -2.16 -3.97 -5.31
N LEU A 21 -2.63 -2.77 -4.97
CA LEU A 21 -3.91 -2.57 -4.32
C LEU A 21 -5.08 -3.15 -5.14
N GLU A 22 -4.97 -3.19 -6.47
CA GLU A 22 -5.98 -3.83 -7.32
C GLU A 22 -6.10 -5.33 -7.09
N SER A 23 -5.00 -6.00 -6.72
CA SER A 23 -5.01 -7.42 -6.35
C SER A 23 -5.49 -7.67 -4.91
N SER A 24 -5.68 -6.61 -4.11
CA SER A 24 -6.10 -6.74 -2.71
C SER A 24 -7.58 -7.08 -2.54
N LYS A 25 -8.37 -7.14 -3.64
CA LYS A 25 -9.80 -7.51 -3.61
C LYS A 25 -10.04 -8.90 -2.98
N ASP A 26 -9.09 -9.82 -3.11
CA ASP A 26 -9.16 -11.18 -2.54
C ASP A 26 -8.18 -11.42 -1.38
N SER A 27 -7.54 -10.37 -0.87
CA SER A 27 -6.56 -10.54 0.21
C SER A 27 -7.23 -10.87 1.54
N LYS A 28 -6.98 -12.09 2.05
CA LYS A 28 -7.33 -12.53 3.41
C LYS A 28 -6.42 -11.94 4.50
N GLN A 29 -5.56 -10.98 4.16
CA GLN A 29 -4.63 -10.38 5.11
C GLN A 29 -5.40 -9.56 6.14
N LYS A 30 -5.11 -9.82 7.42
CA LYS A 30 -5.71 -9.07 8.53
C LYS A 30 -5.17 -7.64 8.63
N GLU A 31 -3.93 -7.45 8.17
CA GLU A 31 -3.19 -6.19 8.26
C GLU A 31 -2.37 -6.01 6.98
N ILE A 32 -2.34 -4.78 6.47
CA ILE A 32 -1.55 -4.38 5.30
C ILE A 32 -0.83 -3.07 5.59
N ILE A 33 0.32 -2.88 4.94
CA ILE A 33 1.10 -1.65 4.99
C ILE A 33 1.06 -1.02 3.60
N ILE A 34 0.78 0.27 3.54
CA ILE A 34 0.67 1.03 2.30
C ILE A 34 1.68 2.17 2.33
N ILE A 35 2.40 2.33 1.22
CA ILE A 35 3.32 3.43 0.99
C ILE A 35 2.75 4.22 -0.20
N PRO A 36 1.99 5.31 0.02
CA PRO A 36 1.20 5.97 -1.02
C PRO A 36 2.03 6.91 -1.90
N TYR A 37 3.31 6.61 -2.14
CA TYR A 37 4.24 7.55 -2.80
C TYR A 37 3.94 7.79 -4.29
N THR A 38 3.23 6.87 -4.95
CA THR A 38 2.75 7.06 -6.33
C THR A 38 1.25 7.27 -6.42
N ALA A 39 0.52 7.27 -5.29
CA ALA A 39 -0.93 7.32 -5.32
C ALA A 39 -1.44 8.59 -6.01
N ASP A 40 -0.83 9.73 -5.69
CA ASP A 40 -1.17 11.03 -6.27
C ASP A 40 -0.80 11.14 -7.74
N ILE A 41 0.32 10.51 -8.16
CA ILE A 41 0.78 10.49 -9.56
C ILE A 41 -0.24 9.76 -10.45
N TYR A 42 -0.80 8.66 -9.95
CA TYR A 42 -1.78 7.86 -10.68
C TYR A 42 -3.24 8.24 -10.38
N GLY A 43 -3.50 9.22 -9.51
CA GLY A 43 -4.85 9.65 -9.12
C GLY A 43 -5.67 8.55 -8.43
N LEU A 44 -5.04 7.62 -7.72
CA LEU A 44 -5.71 6.48 -7.10
C LEU A 44 -6.22 6.84 -5.70
N ASP A 45 -7.54 6.86 -5.51
CA ASP A 45 -8.17 6.96 -4.19
C ASP A 45 -8.18 5.62 -3.45
N TYR A 46 -7.01 5.22 -2.97
CA TYR A 46 -6.81 3.98 -2.23
C TYR A 46 -7.53 3.97 -0.87
N LYS A 47 -7.71 5.12 -0.22
CA LYS A 47 -8.37 5.21 1.10
C LYS A 47 -9.83 4.80 1.00
N THR A 48 -10.54 5.27 -0.04
CA THR A 48 -11.92 4.85 -0.31
C THR A 48 -12.00 3.38 -0.68
N LEU A 49 -11.07 2.87 -1.49
CA LEU A 49 -11.01 1.44 -1.84
C LEU A 49 -10.84 0.55 -0.61
N LEU A 50 -9.95 0.92 0.31
CA LEU A 50 -9.69 0.17 1.54
C LEU A 50 -10.87 0.19 2.50
N SER A 51 -11.47 1.37 2.67
CA SER A 51 -12.65 1.54 3.52
C SER A 51 -13.81 0.69 3.00
N LYS A 52 -14.03 0.65 1.68
CA LYS A 52 -15.02 -0.24 1.04
C LYS A 52 -14.73 -1.73 1.26
N ASN A 53 -13.46 -2.10 1.38
CA ASN A 53 -13.03 -3.48 1.65
C ASN A 53 -13.01 -3.83 3.15
N GLY A 54 -13.46 -2.92 4.02
CA GLY A 54 -13.56 -3.11 5.46
C GLY A 54 -12.27 -2.83 6.23
N TYR A 55 -11.24 -2.29 5.58
CA TYR A 55 -10.01 -1.91 6.28
C TYR A 55 -10.18 -0.55 6.96
N GLN A 56 -9.58 -0.44 8.14
CA GLN A 56 -9.51 0.78 8.93
C GLN A 56 -8.05 1.20 9.11
N LEU A 57 -7.79 2.50 8.95
CA LEU A 57 -6.49 3.07 9.26
C LEU A 57 -6.21 2.94 10.76
N LYS A 58 -5.12 2.25 11.12
CA LYS A 58 -4.69 2.08 12.51
C LYS A 58 -3.53 3.01 12.87
N LYS A 59 -2.65 3.28 11.92
CA LYS A 59 -1.47 4.13 12.13
C LYS A 59 -1.05 4.77 10.83
N GLU A 60 -0.70 6.04 10.90
CA GLU A 60 -0.01 6.77 9.84
C GLU A 60 1.30 7.30 10.43
N VAL A 61 2.40 7.11 9.69
CA VAL A 61 3.72 7.61 10.09
C VAL A 61 4.35 8.26 8.89
N SER A 62 4.82 9.49 9.08
CA SER A 62 5.60 10.21 8.09
C SER A 62 7.01 10.44 8.63
N PHE A 63 8.01 10.06 7.85
CA PHE A 63 9.42 10.29 8.20
C PHE A 63 10.20 10.61 6.93
N ARG A 64 10.91 11.75 6.93
CA ARG A 64 11.72 12.21 5.79
C ARG A 64 10.93 12.14 4.46
N GLU A 65 9.73 12.70 4.46
CA GLU A 65 8.84 12.76 3.29
C GLU A 65 8.32 11.41 2.78
N VAL A 66 8.66 10.31 3.46
CA VAL A 66 8.09 8.99 3.20
C VAL A 66 7.00 8.74 4.23
N THR A 67 5.76 8.64 3.74
CA THR A 67 4.62 8.23 4.55
C THR A 67 4.38 6.74 4.37
N TYR A 68 4.14 6.04 5.48
CA TYR A 68 3.55 4.71 5.44
C TYR A 68 2.33 4.67 6.35
N GLU A 69 1.34 3.91 5.90
CA GLU A 69 0.07 3.72 6.58
C GLU A 69 -0.13 2.25 6.88
N ARG A 70 -0.72 1.97 8.04
CA ARG A 70 -1.05 0.63 8.50
C ARG A 70 -2.56 0.51 8.59
N TRP A 71 -3.10 -0.45 7.85
CA TRP A 71 -4.53 -0.69 7.74
C TRP A 71 -4.84 -2.09 8.22
N ALA A 72 -5.92 -2.24 8.99
CA ALA A 72 -6.38 -3.54 9.49
C ALA A 72 -7.88 -3.71 9.30
N LYS A 73 -8.31 -4.93 9.00
CA LYS A 73 -9.72 -5.29 8.80
C LYS A 73 -10.43 -5.59 10.12
#